data_AF-A0A8C1FAG9-F1
#
_entry.id   AF-A0A8C1FAG9-F1
#
_cell.length_a   1.000
_cell.length_b   1.000
_cell.length_c   1.000
_cell.angle_alpha   90.00
_cell.angle_beta   90.00
_cell.angle_gamma   90.00
#
_symmetry.space_group_name_H-M   'P 1'
#
loop_
_entity.id
_entity.type
_entity.pdbx_description
1 polymer ?
#
loop_
_entity_poly.entity_id
_entity_poly.type
_entity_poly.pdbx_seq_one_letter_code
_entity_poly.pdbx_strand_id
1 'polypeptide(L)'
;MPKKAGKKGGGKLVGMTEEERLLYMQQKAQAEEEIAKRKEDMLTHFLKDKLQKEERNTVLNLHKLRQQWRAVLTQTKSAELHNDMSVLSQNFERVLDYKDDIIKSLVVDLSEREQQSELARSSHLQNLDYLLELHRCRLAELELNFSTNLEELGSEYNTEREQILSAHQQESMYLEKVMFSMEKHYADLDNEARRDYESTRNQIKKQNKEDKQSVKDQMEGVVEKLWRELQQVLHHYNETTKDRFIATESLQIKDGQSAKEIDTHKKHIQKLQESISALRCQLSSSQTGITAQQLHSGREELAQKVQHFRVQLAEGQTVRRKQLTKLTIQSSDATKKLQEIVAMGERLIRLSEMCSKLETEYEKVLPFYTSSLSEEELNKERSNAMEPPTEKLAQLMLDYLPLEKFWQRYNKVQLEHLCLKREKTLLLQENERLRLYLKQYLDEVSVSDESFRQQKLLVVLSPSLQDTAATERRDKKRYVVQEAANVVHKQF
;
A
#
# COMPACT_ATOMS: atom_id res chain seq x y z
N MET A 1 -13.23 48.68 -157.20
CA MET A 1 -12.69 49.16 -158.50
C MET A 1 -11.21 48.81 -158.57
N PRO A 2 -10.63 48.41 -159.72
CA PRO A 2 -11.04 47.50 -160.79
C PRO A 2 -9.98 46.34 -160.85
N LYS A 3 -9.90 45.35 -161.74
CA LYS A 3 -10.11 45.27 -163.19
C LYS A 3 -10.39 43.82 -163.62
N LYS A 4 -11.33 43.71 -164.56
CA LYS A 4 -11.40 42.67 -165.59
C LYS A 4 -10.14 42.74 -166.47
N ALA A 5 -9.59 41.59 -166.82
CA ALA A 5 -8.93 41.25 -168.09
C ALA A 5 -8.37 39.83 -167.90
N GLY A 6 -8.32 38.93 -168.86
CA GLY A 6 -8.64 39.00 -170.26
C GLY A 6 -8.42 37.59 -170.82
N LYS A 7 -9.35 37.18 -171.67
CA LYS A 7 -9.32 35.99 -172.51
C LYS A 7 -8.28 36.20 -173.62
N LYS A 8 -7.46 35.20 -173.94
CA LYS A 8 -7.23 34.67 -175.32
C LYS A 8 -5.95 33.83 -175.44
N GLY A 9 -6.07 32.81 -176.30
CA GLY A 9 -4.99 32.33 -177.16
C GLY A 9 -4.32 31.04 -176.67
N GLY A 10 -4.23 29.97 -177.45
CA GLY A 10 -4.57 29.86 -178.85
C GLY A 10 -4.54 28.39 -179.30
N GLY A 11 -5.47 28.07 -180.19
CA GLY A 11 -5.30 26.94 -181.09
C GLY A 11 -4.16 27.25 -182.04
N LYS A 12 -3.14 26.39 -182.02
CA LYS A 12 -2.20 26.15 -183.09
C LYS A 12 -1.77 24.71 -182.87
N LEU A 13 -2.31 23.80 -183.66
CA LEU A 13 -1.83 22.43 -183.93
C LEU A 13 -2.84 21.82 -184.92
N VAL A 14 -2.97 22.50 -186.06
CA VAL A 14 -3.45 21.92 -187.31
C VAL A 14 -2.16 21.48 -188.01
N GLY A 15 -1.87 20.18 -187.93
CA GLY A 15 -0.71 19.53 -188.55
C GLY A 15 0.52 19.34 -187.64
N MET A 16 0.46 18.37 -186.72
CA MET A 16 1.58 17.56 -186.18
C MET A 16 1.00 16.44 -185.27
N THR A 17 1.70 15.30 -185.14
CA THR A 17 1.25 14.00 -184.57
C THR A 17 0.93 14.02 -183.07
N GLU A 18 0.06 13.10 -182.60
CA GLU A 18 -0.48 13.04 -181.23
C GLU A 18 0.57 12.95 -180.08
N GLU A 19 1.81 12.59 -180.39
CA GLU A 19 2.88 12.37 -179.41
C GLU A 19 3.50 13.67 -178.85
N GLU A 20 3.62 14.73 -179.65
CA GLU A 20 4.30 15.98 -179.21
C GLU A 20 3.45 16.81 -178.25
N ARG A 21 2.11 16.65 -178.29
CA ARG A 21 1.18 17.33 -177.39
C ARG A 21 1.19 16.73 -175.98
N LEU A 22 1.48 15.43 -175.87
CA LEU A 22 1.61 14.73 -174.58
C LEU A 22 2.90 15.12 -173.85
N LEU A 23 4.03 15.25 -174.56
CA LEU A 23 5.31 15.63 -173.97
C LEU A 23 5.31 17.04 -173.37
N TYR A 24 4.69 18.02 -174.03
CA TYR A 24 4.57 19.37 -173.48
C TYR A 24 3.68 19.43 -172.22
N MET A 25 2.59 18.66 -172.21
CA MET A 25 1.75 18.52 -171.02
C MET A 25 2.50 17.82 -169.89
N GLN A 26 3.38 16.87 -170.21
CA GLN A 26 4.23 16.17 -169.24
C GLN A 26 5.31 17.07 -168.63
N GLN A 27 6.02 17.87 -169.43
CA GLN A 27 7.02 18.82 -168.90
C GLN A 27 6.38 19.90 -168.02
N LYS A 28 5.20 20.39 -168.40
CA LYS A 28 4.45 21.35 -167.57
C LYS A 28 4.00 20.73 -166.26
N ALA A 29 3.52 19.48 -166.29
CA ALA A 29 3.17 18.74 -165.08
C ALA A 29 4.38 18.52 -164.16
N GLN A 30 5.55 18.15 -164.71
CA GLN A 30 6.78 17.98 -163.93
C GLN A 30 7.27 19.28 -163.29
N ALA A 31 7.23 20.40 -164.02
CA ALA A 31 7.61 21.71 -163.47
C ALA A 31 6.61 22.19 -162.41
N GLU A 32 5.31 21.95 -162.59
CA GLU A 32 4.28 22.23 -161.59
C GLU A 32 4.45 21.34 -160.34
N GLU A 33 4.83 20.08 -160.52
CA GLU A 33 5.10 19.13 -159.43
C GLU A 33 6.40 19.47 -158.67
N GLU A 34 7.45 19.93 -159.34
CA GLU A 34 8.67 20.43 -158.68
C GLU A 34 8.42 21.74 -157.92
N ILE A 35 7.62 22.66 -158.48
CA ILE A 35 7.21 23.87 -157.77
C ILE A 35 6.29 23.53 -156.59
N ALA A 36 5.42 22.53 -156.74
CA ALA A 36 4.58 22.01 -155.65
C ALA A 36 5.43 21.39 -154.54
N LYS A 37 6.42 20.55 -154.88
CA LYS A 37 7.37 19.97 -153.92
C LYS A 37 8.18 21.06 -153.21
N ARG A 38 8.71 22.06 -153.91
CA ARG A 38 9.40 23.18 -153.26
C ARG A 38 8.50 23.98 -152.33
N LYS A 39 7.23 24.18 -152.70
CA LYS A 39 6.24 24.83 -151.82
C LYS A 39 5.91 23.97 -150.61
N GLU A 40 5.81 22.65 -150.79
CA GLU A 40 5.59 21.69 -149.72
C GLU A 40 6.80 21.61 -148.76
N ASP A 41 8.01 21.58 -149.29
CA ASP A 41 9.26 21.62 -148.52
C ASP A 41 9.41 22.94 -147.76
N MET A 42 9.08 24.08 -148.38
CA MET A 42 9.06 25.37 -147.68
C MET A 42 8.00 25.40 -146.57
N LEU A 43 6.83 24.82 -146.81
CA LEU A 43 5.76 24.74 -145.80
C LEU A 43 6.15 23.82 -144.65
N THR A 44 6.74 22.65 -144.93
CA THR A 44 7.19 21.70 -143.90
C THR A 44 8.33 22.27 -143.07
N HIS A 45 9.30 22.98 -143.68
CA HIS A 45 10.35 23.68 -142.94
C HIS A 45 9.77 24.80 -142.07
N PHE A 46 8.82 25.58 -142.60
CA PHE A 46 8.13 26.61 -141.82
C PHE A 46 7.35 26.03 -140.64
N LEU A 47 6.64 24.91 -140.84
CA LEU A 47 5.91 24.21 -139.79
C LEU A 47 6.86 23.60 -138.76
N LYS A 48 8.00 23.03 -139.18
CA LYS A 48 9.03 22.49 -138.29
C LYS A 48 9.68 23.57 -137.45
N ASP A 49 9.99 24.73 -138.04
CA ASP A 49 10.51 25.89 -137.31
C ASP A 49 9.47 26.47 -136.35
N LYS A 50 8.19 26.49 -136.73
CA LYS A 50 7.09 26.88 -135.85
C LYS A 50 6.95 25.90 -134.69
N LEU A 51 7.00 24.60 -134.95
CA LEU A 51 6.94 23.56 -133.93
C LEU A 51 8.13 23.69 -132.97
N GLN A 52 9.36 23.82 -133.46
CA GLN A 52 10.54 24.01 -132.62
C GLN A 52 10.48 25.30 -131.78
N LYS A 53 9.93 26.39 -132.33
CA LYS A 53 9.69 27.63 -131.59
C LYS A 53 8.65 27.42 -130.50
N GLU A 54 7.56 26.71 -130.78
CA GLU A 54 6.56 26.33 -129.78
C GLU A 54 7.12 25.38 -128.71
N GLU A 55 7.93 24.39 -129.07
CA GLU A 55 8.61 23.49 -128.12
C GLU A 55 9.56 24.26 -127.20
N ARG A 56 10.37 25.17 -127.75
CA ARG A 56 11.24 26.04 -126.93
C ARG A 56 10.41 26.97 -126.04
N ASN A 57 9.34 27.55 -126.58
CA ASN A 57 8.44 28.43 -125.83
C ASN A 57 7.72 27.68 -124.71
N THR A 58 7.27 26.45 -124.93
CA THR A 58 6.59 25.62 -123.94
C THR A 58 7.53 25.20 -122.81
N VAL A 59 8.78 24.83 -123.12
CA VAL A 59 9.81 24.55 -122.10
C VAL A 59 10.09 25.81 -121.26
N LEU A 60 10.29 26.96 -121.91
CA LEU A 60 10.51 28.23 -121.21
C LEU A 60 9.30 28.64 -120.36
N ASN A 61 8.08 28.50 -120.89
CA ASN A 61 6.85 28.79 -120.18
C ASN A 61 6.65 27.84 -119.01
N LEU A 62 7.00 26.56 -119.14
CA LEU A 62 6.96 25.60 -118.05
C LEU A 62 7.95 25.96 -116.94
N HIS A 63 9.17 26.39 -117.28
CA HIS A 63 10.13 26.87 -116.28
C HIS A 63 9.66 28.14 -115.60
N LYS A 64 9.09 29.10 -116.34
CA LYS A 64 8.49 30.32 -115.77
C LYS A 64 7.34 29.99 -114.84
N LEU A 65 6.43 29.11 -115.27
CA LEU A 65 5.29 28.66 -114.49
C LEU A 65 5.75 27.91 -113.22
N ARG A 66 6.74 27.01 -113.33
CA ARG A 66 7.35 26.33 -112.17
C ARG A 66 8.02 27.32 -111.21
N GLN A 67 8.71 28.33 -111.72
CA GLN A 67 9.34 29.36 -110.88
C GLN A 67 8.28 30.20 -110.16
N GLN A 68 7.21 30.58 -110.86
CA GLN A 68 6.06 31.28 -110.28
C GLN A 68 5.37 30.43 -109.21
N TRP A 69 5.08 29.15 -109.49
CA TRP A 69 4.49 28.25 -108.50
C TRP A 69 5.39 28.00 -107.30
N ARG A 70 6.71 27.85 -107.50
CA ARG A 70 7.65 27.74 -106.39
C ARG A 70 7.60 28.98 -105.52
N ALA A 71 7.66 30.18 -106.12
CA ALA A 71 7.57 31.42 -105.39
C ALA A 71 6.27 31.52 -104.57
N VAL A 72 5.12 31.25 -105.22
CA VAL A 72 3.81 31.24 -104.55
C VAL A 72 3.78 30.20 -103.42
N LEU A 73 4.17 28.95 -103.66
CA LEU A 73 4.16 27.89 -102.65
C LEU A 73 5.12 28.16 -101.50
N THR A 74 6.30 28.73 -101.77
CA THR A 74 7.23 29.12 -100.71
C THR A 74 6.67 30.23 -99.87
N GLN A 75 6.01 31.22 -100.50
CA GLN A 75 5.41 32.35 -99.80
C GLN A 75 4.22 31.90 -98.94
N THR A 76 3.34 31.06 -99.48
CA THR A 76 2.20 30.51 -98.73
C THR A 76 2.69 29.63 -97.59
N LYS A 77 3.68 28.74 -97.84
CA LYS A 77 4.19 27.87 -96.78
C LYS A 77 4.94 28.64 -95.71
N SER A 78 5.71 29.67 -96.06
CA SER A 78 6.35 30.54 -95.07
C SER A 78 5.32 31.28 -94.23
N ALA A 79 4.21 31.74 -94.83
CA ALA A 79 3.14 32.41 -94.09
C ALA A 79 2.43 31.45 -93.14
N GLU A 80 2.12 30.22 -93.58
CA GLU A 80 1.57 29.17 -92.71
C GLU A 80 2.50 28.87 -91.53
N LEU A 81 3.79 28.63 -91.78
CA LEU A 81 4.76 28.34 -90.70
C LEU A 81 4.92 29.51 -89.74
N HIS A 82 4.88 30.75 -90.22
CA HIS A 82 4.89 31.93 -89.35
C HIS A 82 3.65 32.01 -88.46
N ASN A 83 2.46 31.70 -89.01
CA ASN A 83 1.23 31.65 -88.24
C ASN A 83 1.28 30.53 -87.19
N ASP A 84 1.71 29.32 -87.57
CA ASP A 84 1.84 28.18 -86.65
C ASP A 84 2.85 28.49 -85.53
N MET A 85 3.99 29.10 -85.87
CA MET A 85 4.99 29.54 -84.89
C MET A 85 4.42 30.60 -83.94
N SER A 86 3.64 31.56 -84.46
CA SER A 86 2.98 32.57 -83.64
C SER A 86 1.95 31.95 -82.68
N VAL A 87 1.14 31.00 -83.15
CA VAL A 87 0.16 30.29 -82.31
C VAL A 87 0.87 29.47 -81.24
N LEU A 88 1.94 28.75 -81.61
CA LEU A 88 2.76 28.00 -80.65
C LEU A 88 3.36 28.92 -79.59
N SER A 89 3.95 30.06 -79.99
CA SER A 89 4.50 31.05 -79.06
C SER A 89 3.47 31.53 -78.06
N GLN A 90 2.27 31.92 -78.52
CA GLN A 90 1.18 32.35 -77.64
C GLN A 90 0.71 31.25 -76.70
N ASN A 91 0.66 30.00 -77.17
CA ASN A 91 0.30 28.86 -76.32
C ASN A 91 1.38 28.61 -75.26
N PHE A 92 2.67 28.71 -75.62
CA PHE A 92 3.76 28.58 -74.66
C PHE A 92 3.73 29.70 -73.62
N GLU A 93 3.55 30.96 -74.02
CA GLU A 93 3.42 32.10 -73.10
C GLU A 93 2.28 31.87 -72.11
N ARG A 94 1.09 31.47 -72.58
CA ARG A 94 -0.04 31.15 -71.70
C ARG A 94 0.24 30.04 -70.70
N VAL A 95 0.94 28.98 -71.14
CA VAL A 95 1.30 27.86 -70.26
C VAL A 95 2.36 28.29 -69.24
N LEU A 96 3.30 29.14 -69.64
CA LEU A 96 4.29 29.73 -68.74
C LEU A 96 3.60 30.61 -67.70
N ASP A 97 2.72 31.53 -68.10
CA ASP A 97 1.97 32.38 -67.17
C ASP A 97 1.17 31.55 -66.16
N TYR A 98 0.46 30.52 -66.63
CA TYR A 98 -0.30 29.62 -65.75
C TYR A 98 0.60 28.86 -64.76
N LYS A 99 1.76 28.39 -65.20
CA LYS A 99 2.73 27.72 -64.33
C LYS A 99 3.35 28.69 -63.33
N ASP A 100 3.69 29.90 -63.76
CA ASP A 100 4.24 30.94 -62.90
C ASP A 100 3.24 31.37 -61.83
N ASP A 101 1.94 31.45 -62.17
CA ASP A 101 0.89 31.74 -61.20
C ASP A 101 0.72 30.61 -60.18
N ILE A 102 0.80 29.34 -60.62
CA ILE A 102 0.84 28.19 -59.70
C ILE A 102 2.07 28.24 -58.80
N ILE A 103 3.24 28.56 -59.35
CA ILE A 103 4.48 28.66 -58.55
C ILE A 103 4.33 29.77 -57.51
N LYS A 104 3.81 30.94 -57.89
CA LYS A 104 3.55 32.05 -56.95
C LYS A 104 2.57 31.64 -55.86
N SER A 105 1.47 30.97 -56.18
CA SER A 105 0.51 30.51 -55.18
C SER A 105 1.14 29.49 -54.23
N LEU A 106 1.91 28.52 -54.76
CA LEU A 106 2.61 27.53 -53.94
C LEU A 106 3.66 28.16 -53.03
N VAL A 107 4.35 29.22 -53.47
CA VAL A 107 5.30 29.96 -52.63
C VAL A 107 4.58 30.65 -51.47
N VAL A 108 3.42 31.26 -51.72
CA VAL A 108 2.59 31.85 -50.66
C VAL A 108 2.12 30.77 -49.69
N ASP A 109 1.55 29.67 -50.18
CA ASP A 109 1.09 28.55 -49.36
C ASP A 109 2.21 27.96 -48.50
N LEU A 110 3.44 27.86 -49.02
CA LEU A 110 4.60 27.41 -48.27
C LEU A 110 4.95 28.37 -47.14
N SER A 111 4.96 29.68 -47.42
CA SER A 111 5.25 30.70 -46.40
C SER A 111 4.18 30.73 -45.29
N GLU A 112 2.90 30.57 -45.65
CA GLU A 112 1.81 30.52 -44.68
C GLU A 112 1.90 29.27 -43.79
N ARG A 113 2.23 28.10 -44.37
CA ARG A 113 2.42 26.87 -43.59
C ARG A 113 3.63 26.94 -42.67
N GLU A 114 4.72 27.56 -43.11
CA GLU A 114 5.90 27.78 -42.27
C GLU A 114 5.54 28.67 -41.07
N GLN A 115 4.86 29.81 -41.31
CA GLN A 115 4.40 30.69 -40.24
C GLN A 115 3.45 29.98 -39.27
N GLN A 116 2.51 29.18 -39.77
CA GLN A 116 1.62 28.39 -38.92
C GLN A 116 2.39 27.37 -38.08
N SER A 117 3.41 26.72 -38.66
CA SER A 117 4.27 25.77 -37.94
C SER A 117 5.06 26.46 -36.84
N GLU A 118 5.64 27.64 -37.12
CA GLU A 118 6.37 28.42 -36.12
C GLU A 118 5.47 28.90 -34.98
N LEU A 119 4.26 29.34 -35.27
CA LEU A 119 3.27 29.75 -34.27
C LEU A 119 2.83 28.56 -33.40
N ALA A 120 2.53 27.42 -34.01
CA ALA A 120 2.18 26.19 -33.29
C ALA A 120 3.32 25.72 -32.37
N ARG A 121 4.56 25.74 -32.89
CA ARG A 121 5.76 25.42 -32.10
C ARG A 121 5.95 26.39 -30.93
N SER A 122 5.81 27.69 -31.18
CA SER A 122 5.98 28.71 -30.14
C SER A 122 4.91 28.60 -29.05
N SER A 123 3.65 28.37 -29.42
CA SER A 123 2.57 28.12 -28.47
C SER A 123 2.79 26.84 -27.66
N HIS A 124 3.23 25.75 -28.29
CA HIS A 124 3.57 24.51 -27.59
C HIS A 124 4.72 24.70 -26.59
N LEU A 125 5.79 25.41 -26.98
CA LEU A 125 6.90 25.73 -26.08
C LEU A 125 6.44 26.56 -24.88
N GLN A 126 5.58 27.56 -25.10
CA GLN A 126 5.02 28.36 -24.00
C GLN A 126 4.16 27.50 -23.04
N ASN A 127 3.39 26.54 -23.57
CA ASN A 127 2.63 25.61 -22.73
C ASN A 127 3.55 24.69 -21.92
N LEU A 128 4.66 24.24 -22.51
CA LEU A 128 5.68 23.46 -21.78
C LEU A 128 6.35 24.30 -20.69
N ASP A 129 6.67 25.56 -20.97
CA ASP A 129 7.25 26.47 -19.97
C ASP A 129 6.30 26.68 -18.79
N TYR A 130 5.00 26.90 -19.05
CA TYR A 130 3.98 26.99 -18.01
C TYR A 130 3.88 25.69 -17.19
N LEU A 131 3.92 24.53 -17.84
CA LEU A 131 3.89 23.24 -17.16
C LEU A 131 5.15 23.05 -16.29
N LEU A 132 6.31 23.46 -16.78
CA LEU A 132 7.57 23.41 -16.03
C LEU A 132 7.53 24.34 -14.82
N GLU A 133 6.99 25.55 -14.95
CA GLU A 133 6.79 26.47 -13.83
C GLU A 133 5.85 25.88 -12.78
N LEU A 134 4.71 25.31 -13.19
CA LEU A 134 3.79 24.64 -12.28
C LEU A 134 4.48 23.50 -11.51
N HIS A 135 5.29 22.68 -12.21
CA HIS A 135 6.05 21.62 -11.57
C HIS A 135 7.13 22.15 -10.61
N ARG A 136 7.82 23.24 -10.97
CA ARG A 136 8.80 23.90 -10.08
C ARG A 136 8.14 24.43 -8.82
N CYS A 137 6.99 25.10 -8.93
CA CYS A 137 6.23 25.59 -7.78
C CYS A 137 5.79 24.42 -6.88
N ARG A 138 5.23 23.36 -7.47
CA ARG A 138 4.83 22.16 -6.72
C ARG A 138 6.01 21.50 -6.00
N LEU A 139 7.17 21.41 -6.64
CA LEU A 139 8.38 20.86 -6.02
C LEU A 139 8.87 21.74 -4.87
N ALA A 140 8.88 23.06 -5.05
CA ALA A 140 9.28 24.00 -4.00
C ALA A 140 8.32 23.95 -2.80
N GLU A 141 7.01 23.84 -3.02
CA GLU A 141 6.02 23.65 -1.96
C GLU A 141 6.22 22.32 -1.22
N LEU A 142 6.49 21.24 -1.94
CA LEU A 142 6.80 19.95 -1.33
C LEU A 142 8.08 20.02 -0.50
N GLU A 143 9.16 20.58 -1.04
CA GLU A 143 10.43 20.76 -0.32
C GLU A 143 10.24 21.61 0.94
N LEU A 144 9.50 22.72 0.84
CA LEU A 144 9.17 23.55 1.99
C LEU A 144 8.41 22.75 3.04
N ASN A 145 7.32 22.08 2.67
CA ASN A 145 6.52 21.26 3.58
C ASN A 145 7.35 20.13 4.23
N PHE A 146 8.25 19.50 3.48
CA PHE A 146 9.15 18.48 4.03
C PHE A 146 10.12 19.08 5.05
N SER A 147 10.70 20.24 4.74
CA SER A 147 11.62 20.91 5.65
C SER A 147 10.93 21.38 6.94
N THR A 148 9.74 21.97 6.83
CA THR A 148 8.95 22.44 7.98
C THR A 148 8.53 21.26 8.85
N ASN A 149 8.01 20.18 8.26
CA ASN A 149 7.61 18.99 9.01
C ASN A 149 8.79 18.33 9.72
N LEU A 150 9.99 18.35 9.10
CA LEU A 150 11.21 17.80 9.71
C LEU A 150 11.67 18.66 10.89
N GLU A 151 11.62 19.99 10.74
CA GLU A 151 11.93 20.92 11.83
C GLU A 151 10.93 20.81 12.99
N GLU A 152 9.63 20.76 12.70
CA GLU A 152 8.56 20.57 13.67
C GLU A 152 8.74 19.26 14.42
N LEU A 153 8.85 18.13 13.71
CA LEU A 153 9.06 16.82 14.32
C LEU A 153 10.37 16.74 15.12
N GLY A 154 11.43 17.38 14.62
CA GLY A 154 12.71 17.49 15.32
C GLY A 154 12.58 18.30 16.62
N SER A 155 11.81 19.38 16.61
CA SER A 155 11.55 20.19 17.78
C SER A 155 10.69 19.46 18.81
N GLU A 156 9.61 18.79 18.38
CA GLU A 156 8.76 17.95 19.22
C GLU A 156 9.58 16.84 19.88
N TYR A 157 10.34 16.08 19.10
CA TYR A 157 11.19 15.01 19.62
C TYR A 157 12.21 15.52 20.65
N ASN A 158 12.88 16.64 20.38
CA ASN A 158 13.87 17.17 21.31
C ASN A 158 13.21 17.69 22.60
N THR A 159 12.06 18.35 22.51
CA THR A 159 11.34 18.83 23.69
C THR A 159 10.79 17.67 24.54
N GLU A 160 10.21 16.65 23.91
CA GLU A 160 9.79 15.42 24.61
C GLU A 160 10.98 14.72 25.27
N ARG A 161 12.11 14.61 24.57
CA ARG A 161 13.33 14.02 25.12
C ARG A 161 13.83 14.78 26.34
N GLU A 162 13.85 16.11 26.29
CA GLU A 162 14.23 16.96 27.42
C GLU A 162 13.26 16.79 28.60
N GLN A 163 11.95 16.74 28.35
CA GLN A 163 10.95 16.49 29.37
C GLN A 163 11.14 15.14 30.04
N ILE A 164 11.30 14.05 29.27
CA ILE A 164 11.52 12.70 29.79
C ILE A 164 12.81 12.64 30.63
N LEU A 165 13.91 13.22 30.14
CA LEU A 165 15.17 13.25 30.88
C LEU A 165 15.05 14.04 32.19
N SER A 166 14.38 15.19 32.17
CA SER A 166 14.17 16.00 33.36
C SER A 166 13.27 15.30 34.38
N ALA A 167 12.20 14.64 33.95
CA ALA A 167 11.32 13.85 34.80
C ALA A 167 12.07 12.66 35.42
N HIS A 168 12.83 11.92 34.61
CA HIS A 168 13.66 10.82 35.09
C HIS A 168 14.70 11.29 36.13
N GLN A 169 15.32 12.45 35.92
CA GLN A 169 16.26 13.02 36.87
C GLN A 169 15.56 13.42 38.19
N GLN A 170 14.37 14.01 38.12
CA GLN A 170 13.57 14.35 39.30
C GLN A 170 13.15 13.11 40.09
N GLU A 171 12.68 12.06 39.41
CA GLU A 171 12.31 10.79 40.02
C GLU A 171 13.52 10.10 40.68
N SER A 172 14.67 10.09 39.99
CA SER A 172 15.91 9.54 40.55
C SER A 172 16.33 10.27 41.82
N MET A 173 16.32 11.61 41.81
CA MET A 173 16.59 12.40 43.01
C MET A 173 15.57 12.17 44.12
N TYR A 174 14.29 11.95 43.79
CA TYR A 174 13.27 11.64 44.78
C TYR A 174 13.53 10.27 45.42
N LEU A 175 13.82 9.24 44.61
CA LEU A 175 14.14 7.91 45.11
C LEU A 175 15.39 7.92 45.99
N GLU A 176 16.45 8.64 45.61
CA GLU A 176 17.64 8.82 46.45
C GLU A 176 17.29 9.47 47.81
N LYS A 177 16.43 10.50 47.82
CA LYS A 177 15.98 11.13 49.07
C LYS A 177 15.15 10.18 49.94
N VAL A 178 14.27 9.37 49.34
CA VAL A 178 13.48 8.38 50.06
C VAL A 178 14.37 7.27 50.61
N MET A 179 15.34 6.80 49.83
CA MET A 179 16.32 5.83 50.31
C MET A 179 17.11 6.39 51.49
N PHE A 180 17.64 7.61 51.38
CA PHE A 180 18.38 8.24 52.46
C PHE A 180 17.54 8.44 53.73
N SER A 181 16.28 8.88 53.59
CA SER A 181 15.39 9.05 54.74
C SER A 181 15.03 7.72 55.40
N MET A 182 14.85 6.66 54.60
CA MET A 182 14.57 5.31 55.07
C MET A 182 15.78 4.67 55.76
N GLU A 183 16.99 4.81 55.19
CA GLU A 183 18.25 4.40 55.83
C GLU A 183 18.44 5.08 57.18
N LYS A 184 18.21 6.40 57.24
CA LYS A 184 18.28 7.16 58.50
C LYS A 184 17.26 6.64 59.51
N HIS A 185 16.01 6.42 59.10
CA HIS A 185 14.97 5.89 59.98
C HIS A 185 15.33 4.50 60.53
N TYR A 186 15.86 3.59 59.69
CA TYR A 186 16.32 2.28 60.16
C TYR A 186 17.54 2.37 61.07
N ALA A 187 18.48 3.29 60.81
CA ALA A 187 19.60 3.53 61.71
C ALA A 187 19.12 4.06 63.07
N ASP A 188 18.14 4.96 63.09
CA ASP A 188 17.54 5.48 64.32
C ASP A 188 16.80 4.38 65.09
N LEU A 189 16.04 3.51 64.41
CA LEU A 189 15.40 2.34 65.02
C LEU A 189 16.41 1.33 65.58
N ASP A 190 17.50 1.03 64.85
CA ASP A 190 18.56 0.15 65.35
C ASP A 190 19.22 0.75 66.60
N ASN A 191 19.47 2.07 66.59
CA ASN A 191 20.01 2.78 67.73
C ASN A 191 19.05 2.76 68.93
N GLU A 192 17.75 2.94 68.72
CA GLU A 192 16.74 2.87 69.78
C GLU A 192 16.63 1.44 70.34
N ALA A 193 16.57 0.42 69.49
CA ALA A 193 16.58 -0.98 69.90
C ALA A 193 17.85 -1.34 70.69
N ARG A 194 19.03 -0.82 70.29
CA ARG A 194 20.28 -0.98 71.04
C ARG A 194 20.20 -0.30 72.41
N ARG A 195 19.68 0.93 72.49
CA ARG A 195 19.50 1.64 73.77
C ARG A 195 18.54 0.89 74.70
N ASP A 196 17.43 0.38 74.17
CA ASP A 196 16.46 -0.42 74.92
C ASP A 196 17.07 -1.73 75.40
N TYR A 197 17.83 -2.40 74.54
CA TYR A 197 18.60 -3.59 74.93
C TYR A 197 19.61 -3.29 76.04
N GLU A 198 20.37 -2.21 75.94
CA GLU A 198 21.34 -1.79 76.96
C GLU A 198 20.63 -1.42 78.28
N SER A 199 19.51 -0.72 78.20
CA SER A 199 18.67 -0.35 79.34
C SER A 199 18.12 -1.59 80.05
N THR A 200 17.46 -2.49 79.34
CA THR A 200 16.92 -3.74 79.90
C THR A 200 18.03 -4.62 80.48
N ARG A 201 19.18 -4.73 79.78
CA ARG A 201 20.36 -5.44 80.28
C ARG A 201 20.89 -4.83 81.58
N ASN A 202 20.95 -3.50 81.68
CA ASN A 202 21.41 -2.80 82.87
C ASN A 202 20.41 -2.93 84.02
N GLN A 203 19.11 -2.87 83.74
CA GLN A 203 18.06 -3.09 84.72
C GLN A 203 18.12 -4.51 85.29
N ILE A 204 18.27 -5.54 84.44
CA ILE A 204 18.45 -6.93 84.89
C ILE A 204 19.72 -7.07 85.75
N LYS A 205 20.84 -6.46 85.34
CA LYS A 205 22.07 -6.45 86.14
C LYS A 205 21.88 -5.77 87.49
N LYS A 206 21.14 -4.67 87.55
CA LYS A 206 20.83 -3.94 88.78
C LYS A 206 19.94 -4.80 89.69
N GLN A 207 18.86 -5.37 89.15
CA GLN A 207 17.98 -6.28 89.89
C GLN A 207 18.76 -7.47 90.46
N ASN A 208 19.60 -8.13 89.65
CA ASN A 208 20.43 -9.24 90.13
C ASN A 208 21.39 -8.83 91.26
N LYS A 209 21.91 -7.59 91.24
CA LYS A 209 22.75 -7.07 92.33
C LYS A 209 21.92 -6.82 93.60
N GLU A 210 20.72 -6.27 93.46
CA GLU A 210 19.78 -6.03 94.56
C GLU A 210 19.29 -7.35 95.18
N ASP A 211 18.90 -8.33 94.37
CA ASP A 211 18.50 -9.67 94.82
C ASP A 211 19.65 -10.37 95.54
N LYS A 212 20.87 -10.29 94.99
CA LYS A 212 22.08 -10.82 95.65
C LYS A 212 22.31 -10.15 97.00
N GLN A 213 22.13 -8.83 97.10
CA GLN A 213 22.27 -8.12 98.37
C GLN A 213 21.16 -8.52 99.34
N SER A 214 19.91 -8.64 98.89
CA SER A 214 18.79 -9.08 99.73
C SER A 214 19.00 -10.49 100.28
N VAL A 215 19.43 -11.44 99.45
CA VAL A 215 19.75 -12.80 99.93
C VAL A 215 20.92 -12.78 100.90
N LYS A 216 21.93 -11.93 100.67
CA LYS A 216 23.05 -11.76 101.59
C LYS A 216 22.57 -11.22 102.95
N ASP A 217 21.75 -10.17 102.96
CA ASP A 217 21.19 -9.58 104.18
C ASP A 217 20.29 -10.59 104.93
N GLN A 218 19.49 -11.38 104.20
CA GLN A 218 18.69 -12.47 104.78
C GLN A 218 19.58 -13.54 105.44
N MET A 219 20.65 -13.94 104.77
CA MET A 219 21.59 -14.94 105.29
C MET A 219 22.34 -14.41 106.52
N GLU A 220 22.80 -13.16 106.49
CA GLU A 220 23.39 -12.48 107.66
C GLU A 220 22.38 -12.44 108.82
N GLY A 221 21.11 -12.13 108.56
CA GLY A 221 20.05 -12.15 109.59
C GLY A 221 19.78 -13.55 110.18
N VAL A 222 19.89 -14.62 109.39
CA VAL A 222 19.81 -16.01 109.89
C VAL A 222 21.03 -16.36 110.74
N VAL A 223 22.23 -15.98 110.30
CA VAL A 223 23.47 -16.18 111.05
C VAL A 223 23.41 -15.45 112.41
N GLU A 224 22.93 -14.20 112.45
CA GLU A 224 22.74 -13.46 113.69
C GLU A 224 21.70 -14.08 114.64
N LYS A 225 20.64 -14.69 114.09
CA LYS A 225 19.65 -15.44 114.88
C LYS A 225 20.27 -16.70 115.50
N LEU A 226 20.93 -17.52 114.68
CA LEU A 226 21.63 -18.72 115.14
C LEU A 226 22.72 -18.38 116.15
N TRP A 227 23.45 -17.27 115.96
CA TRP A 227 24.44 -16.79 116.90
C TRP A 227 23.80 -16.43 118.26
N ARG A 228 22.69 -15.70 118.26
CA ARG A 228 21.93 -15.40 119.48
C ARG A 228 21.41 -16.67 120.16
N GLU A 229 20.88 -17.63 119.40
CA GLU A 229 20.42 -18.92 119.92
C GLU A 229 21.58 -19.71 120.54
N LEU A 230 22.73 -19.81 119.85
CA LEU A 230 23.94 -20.42 120.39
C LEU A 230 24.39 -19.75 121.69
N GLN A 231 24.36 -18.42 121.74
CA GLN A 231 24.76 -17.66 122.92
C GLN A 231 23.76 -17.84 124.08
N GLN A 232 22.47 -17.96 123.80
CA GLN A 232 21.43 -18.31 124.78
C GLN A 232 21.58 -19.74 125.30
N VAL A 233 21.81 -20.72 124.41
CA VAL A 233 22.06 -22.12 124.80
C VAL A 233 23.33 -22.23 125.63
N LEU A 234 24.41 -21.53 125.24
CA LEU A 234 25.65 -21.48 126.03
C LEU A 234 25.43 -20.82 127.40
N HIS A 235 24.64 -19.75 127.48
CA HIS A 235 24.30 -19.11 128.76
C HIS A 235 23.49 -20.06 129.64
N HIS A 236 22.44 -20.67 129.10
CA HIS A 236 21.59 -21.62 129.81
C HIS A 236 22.36 -22.88 130.23
N TYR A 237 23.23 -23.39 129.36
CA TYR A 237 24.14 -24.48 129.66
C TYR A 237 25.07 -24.10 130.81
N ASN A 238 25.71 -22.92 130.78
CA ASN A 238 26.57 -22.46 131.86
C ASN A 238 25.81 -22.26 133.17
N GLU A 239 24.58 -21.74 133.15
CA GLU A 239 23.76 -21.60 134.37
C GLU A 239 23.37 -22.95 134.96
N THR A 240 22.88 -23.87 134.13
CA THR A 240 22.47 -25.21 134.59
C THR A 240 23.65 -26.11 134.96
N THR A 241 24.81 -25.90 134.35
CA THR A 241 26.02 -26.66 134.68
C THR A 241 26.87 -26.04 135.77
N LYS A 242 26.70 -24.76 136.16
CA LYS A 242 27.37 -24.22 137.36
C LYS A 242 27.04 -25.03 138.61
N ASP A 243 25.75 -25.32 138.83
CA ASP A 243 25.31 -26.10 139.99
C ASP A 243 25.70 -27.58 139.88
N ARG A 244 25.68 -28.13 138.65
CA ARG A 244 26.14 -29.50 138.38
C ARG A 244 27.66 -29.65 138.43
N PHE A 245 28.47 -28.66 138.05
CA PHE A 245 29.93 -28.71 138.16
C PHE A 245 30.33 -28.76 139.64
N ILE A 246 29.73 -27.90 140.46
CA ILE A 246 29.94 -27.89 141.92
C ILE A 246 29.50 -29.22 142.55
N ALA A 247 28.38 -29.80 142.09
CA ALA A 247 27.90 -31.10 142.58
C ALA A 247 28.72 -32.30 142.07
N THR A 248 29.20 -32.28 140.82
CA THR A 248 29.98 -33.39 140.21
C THR A 248 31.42 -33.41 140.69
N GLU A 249 32.00 -32.26 141.02
CA GLU A 249 33.28 -32.20 141.73
C GLU A 249 33.17 -32.82 143.13
N SER A 250 32.04 -32.62 143.83
CA SER A 250 31.75 -33.25 145.13
C SER A 250 31.43 -34.77 145.04
N LEU A 251 30.89 -35.22 143.90
CA LEU A 251 30.51 -36.62 143.64
C LEU A 251 31.65 -37.42 143.01
N GLN A 252 32.59 -36.84 142.26
CA GLN A 252 33.79 -37.53 141.77
C GLN A 252 34.66 -38.08 142.92
N ILE A 253 34.69 -37.37 144.05
CA ILE A 253 35.39 -37.81 145.27
C ILE A 253 34.67 -39.01 145.92
N LYS A 254 33.35 -39.15 145.74
CA LYS A 254 32.52 -40.26 146.28
C LYS A 254 32.39 -41.44 145.31
N ASP A 255 32.38 -41.22 144.00
CA ASP A 255 32.26 -42.27 142.97
C ASP A 255 33.53 -43.12 142.83
N GLY A 256 34.71 -42.61 143.24
CA GLY A 256 35.91 -43.42 143.38
C GLY A 256 35.78 -44.55 144.43
N GLN A 257 34.86 -44.41 145.39
CA GLN A 257 34.61 -45.40 146.44
C GLN A 257 33.47 -46.35 146.05
N SER A 258 32.41 -45.83 145.40
CA SER A 258 31.24 -46.61 144.96
C SER A 258 31.48 -47.46 143.70
N ALA A 259 32.46 -47.11 142.86
CA ALA A 259 32.80 -47.88 141.65
C ALA A 259 33.32 -49.30 141.93
N LYS A 260 33.84 -49.57 143.14
CA LYS A 260 34.26 -50.92 143.57
C LYS A 260 33.09 -51.82 143.99
N GLU A 261 31.93 -51.24 144.33
CA GLU A 261 30.75 -51.98 144.79
C GLU A 261 29.74 -52.24 143.65
N ILE A 262 29.69 -51.38 142.63
CA ILE A 262 28.72 -51.44 141.52
C ILE A 262 29.00 -52.58 140.51
N ASP A 263 30.21 -53.13 140.46
CA ASP A 263 30.51 -54.34 139.65
C ASP A 263 29.73 -55.57 140.14
N THR A 264 29.25 -55.58 141.39
CA THR A 264 28.41 -56.66 141.93
C THR A 264 26.94 -56.54 141.49
N HIS A 265 26.47 -55.32 141.17
CA HIS A 265 25.07 -55.06 140.80
C HIS A 265 24.80 -55.06 139.28
N LYS A 266 25.86 -55.00 138.45
CA LYS A 266 25.77 -55.05 136.98
C LYS A 266 25.16 -56.34 136.43
N LYS A 267 25.12 -57.42 137.22
CA LYS A 267 24.46 -58.70 136.89
C LYS A 267 22.93 -58.68 137.04
N HIS A 268 22.33 -57.63 137.63
CA HIS A 268 20.88 -57.58 137.90
C HIS A 268 20.06 -56.79 136.87
N ILE A 269 20.67 -55.88 136.10
CA ILE A 269 19.95 -54.93 135.21
C ILE A 269 19.70 -55.47 133.79
N GLN A 270 20.36 -56.55 133.37
CA GLN A 270 20.03 -57.23 132.10
C GLN A 270 18.59 -57.82 132.08
N LYS A 271 17.89 -57.88 133.23
CA LYS A 271 16.47 -58.27 133.32
C LYS A 271 15.48 -57.14 133.02
N LEU A 272 15.91 -55.89 132.78
CA LEU A 272 15.04 -54.80 132.33
C LEU A 272 15.03 -54.62 130.80
N GLN A 273 15.57 -55.61 130.09
CA GLN A 273 15.62 -55.74 128.63
C GLN A 273 14.26 -56.08 127.97
N GLU A 274 13.15 -56.00 128.72
CA GLU A 274 11.81 -56.41 128.24
C GLU A 274 10.79 -55.25 128.09
N SER A 275 11.08 -54.01 128.52
CA SER A 275 10.09 -52.91 128.44
C SER A 275 10.12 -52.07 127.14
N ILE A 276 11.11 -52.27 126.25
CA ILE A 276 11.27 -51.44 125.03
C ILE A 276 10.98 -52.24 123.74
N SER A 277 10.43 -53.46 123.87
CA SER A 277 9.68 -54.14 122.80
C SER A 277 8.31 -53.46 122.55
N ALA A 278 7.82 -52.62 123.47
CA ALA A 278 6.47 -52.05 123.44
C ALA A 278 6.27 -50.79 122.57
N LEU A 279 7.33 -50.09 122.11
CA LEU A 279 7.20 -48.87 121.30
C LEU A 279 7.59 -49.02 119.82
N ARG A 280 7.99 -50.22 119.37
CA ARG A 280 8.32 -50.46 117.94
C ARG A 280 7.12 -50.87 117.07
N CYS A 281 5.94 -51.12 117.66
CA CYS A 281 4.71 -51.49 116.95
C CYS A 281 3.84 -50.30 116.45
N GLN A 282 4.29 -49.05 116.53
CA GLN A 282 3.51 -47.89 116.06
C GLN A 282 4.04 -47.20 114.80
N LEU A 283 5.06 -47.71 114.10
CA LEU A 283 5.70 -46.94 113.01
C LEU A 283 5.89 -47.60 111.64
N SER A 284 5.11 -48.61 111.24
CA SER A 284 5.08 -48.98 109.81
C SER A 284 3.79 -49.63 109.33
N SER A 285 2.68 -48.91 109.43
CA SER A 285 1.56 -49.06 108.49
C SER A 285 1.82 -48.19 107.27
N SER A 286 2.21 -48.79 106.14
CA SER A 286 2.19 -48.13 104.84
C SER A 286 1.65 -49.07 103.76
N GLN A 287 0.40 -48.78 103.38
CA GLN A 287 -0.18 -48.79 102.04
C GLN A 287 0.32 -49.80 100.99
N THR A 288 -0.60 -50.67 100.55
CA THR A 288 -0.82 -50.92 99.11
C THR A 288 -2.27 -51.37 98.88
N GLY A 289 -3.04 -50.60 98.11
CA GLY A 289 -4.33 -51.11 97.60
C GLY A 289 -5.37 -50.12 97.10
N ILE A 290 -5.05 -49.10 96.27
CA ILE A 290 -6.07 -48.29 95.53
C ILE A 290 -5.69 -47.96 94.05
N THR A 291 -4.49 -48.28 93.55
CA THR A 291 -4.02 -47.73 92.25
C THR A 291 -4.47 -48.46 90.96
N ALA A 292 -5.10 -49.64 91.04
CA ALA A 292 -5.40 -50.45 89.83
C ALA A 292 -6.71 -50.07 89.10
N GLN A 293 -7.73 -49.56 89.81
CA GLN A 293 -9.03 -49.21 89.21
C GLN A 293 -9.02 -47.85 88.48
N GLN A 294 -8.20 -46.89 88.92
CA GLN A 294 -8.08 -45.57 88.28
C GLN A 294 -7.28 -45.59 86.97
N LEU A 295 -6.40 -46.59 86.77
CA LEU A 295 -5.64 -46.74 85.53
C LEU A 295 -6.43 -47.42 84.40
N HIS A 296 -7.44 -48.24 84.74
CA HIS A 296 -8.30 -48.88 83.73
C HIS A 296 -9.33 -47.93 83.13
N SER A 297 -9.99 -47.09 83.94
CA SER A 297 -10.93 -46.07 83.44
C SER A 297 -10.22 -45.02 82.56
N GLY A 298 -9.02 -44.57 82.96
CA GLY A 298 -8.21 -43.64 82.16
C GLY A 298 -7.76 -44.22 80.82
N ARG A 299 -7.55 -45.53 80.73
CA ARG A 299 -7.17 -46.21 79.47
C ARG A 299 -8.35 -46.32 78.50
N GLU A 300 -9.55 -46.60 78.98
CA GLU A 300 -10.77 -46.65 78.15
C GLU A 300 -11.19 -45.27 77.64
N GLU A 301 -11.10 -44.23 78.48
CA GLU A 301 -11.33 -42.84 78.05
C GLU A 301 -10.33 -42.40 76.97
N LEU A 302 -9.06 -42.78 77.12
CA LEU A 302 -8.04 -42.48 76.12
C LEU A 302 -8.30 -43.24 74.81
N ALA A 303 -8.74 -44.49 74.88
CA ALA A 303 -9.10 -45.29 73.70
C ALA A 303 -10.29 -44.68 72.94
N GLN A 304 -11.32 -44.20 73.66
CA GLN A 304 -12.46 -43.50 73.05
C GLN A 304 -12.02 -42.18 72.38
N LYS A 305 -11.16 -41.38 73.02
CA LYS A 305 -10.59 -40.16 72.42
C LYS A 305 -9.79 -40.47 71.15
N VAL A 306 -8.97 -41.52 71.15
CA VAL A 306 -8.20 -41.94 69.97
C VAL A 306 -9.12 -42.42 68.83
N GLN A 307 -10.18 -43.16 69.14
CA GLN A 307 -11.15 -43.59 68.13
C GLN A 307 -11.94 -42.42 67.54
N HIS A 308 -12.35 -41.46 68.38
CA HIS A 308 -12.96 -40.21 67.93
C HIS A 308 -12.02 -39.40 67.01
N PHE A 309 -10.75 -39.24 67.37
CA PHE A 309 -9.77 -38.56 66.51
C PHE A 309 -9.50 -39.31 65.20
N ARG A 310 -9.54 -40.65 65.19
CA ARG A 310 -9.41 -41.44 63.95
C ARG A 310 -10.59 -41.21 63.01
N VAL A 311 -11.82 -41.13 63.53
CA VAL A 311 -13.02 -40.82 62.74
C VAL A 311 -12.94 -39.39 62.19
N GLN A 312 -12.61 -38.41 63.03
CA GLN A 312 -12.43 -37.02 62.58
C GLN A 312 -11.32 -36.87 61.53
N LEU A 313 -10.21 -37.61 61.67
CA LEU A 313 -9.14 -37.61 60.68
C LEU A 313 -9.60 -38.23 59.36
N ALA A 314 -10.34 -39.34 59.40
CA ALA A 314 -10.90 -39.97 58.21
C ALA A 314 -11.91 -39.05 57.50
N GLU A 315 -12.81 -38.41 58.25
CA GLU A 315 -13.75 -37.42 57.73
C GLU A 315 -13.01 -36.24 57.09
N GLY A 316 -12.02 -35.66 57.77
CA GLY A 316 -11.18 -34.59 57.23
C GLY A 316 -10.43 -34.99 55.95
N GLN A 317 -9.94 -36.22 55.87
CA GLN A 317 -9.33 -36.76 54.65
C GLN A 317 -10.34 -36.91 53.50
N THR A 318 -11.58 -37.33 53.77
CA THR A 318 -12.63 -37.41 52.72
C THR A 318 -13.03 -36.02 52.21
N VAL A 319 -13.13 -35.02 53.09
CA VAL A 319 -13.44 -33.64 52.70
C VAL A 319 -12.32 -33.04 51.86
N ARG A 320 -11.06 -33.19 52.28
CA ARG A 320 -9.90 -32.73 51.49
C ARG A 320 -9.82 -33.44 50.14
N ARG A 321 -10.09 -34.76 50.07
CA ARG A 321 -10.16 -35.49 48.79
C ARG A 321 -11.26 -34.95 47.88
N LYS A 322 -12.47 -34.68 48.40
CA LYS A 322 -13.58 -34.09 47.63
C LYS A 322 -13.26 -32.67 47.13
N GLN A 323 -12.59 -31.87 47.95
CA GLN A 323 -12.14 -30.53 47.56
C GLN A 323 -11.06 -30.61 46.47
N LEU A 324 -10.09 -31.51 46.62
CA LEU A 324 -9.03 -31.73 45.65
C LEU A 324 -9.57 -32.21 44.30
N THR A 325 -10.52 -33.16 44.29
CA THR A 325 -11.15 -33.62 43.04
C THR A 325 -11.95 -32.50 42.38
N LYS A 326 -12.73 -31.72 43.16
CA LYS A 326 -13.46 -30.57 42.63
C LYS A 326 -12.51 -29.53 42.01
N LEU A 327 -11.43 -29.19 42.69
CA LEU A 327 -10.44 -28.22 42.20
C LEU A 327 -9.70 -28.75 40.96
N THR A 328 -9.38 -30.04 40.92
CA THR A 328 -8.75 -30.68 39.76
C THR A 328 -9.67 -30.66 38.54
N ILE A 329 -10.95 -30.99 38.71
CA ILE A 329 -11.94 -30.94 37.61
C ILE A 329 -12.10 -29.50 37.11
N GLN A 330 -12.33 -28.54 38.02
CA GLN A 330 -12.48 -27.12 37.66
C GLN A 330 -11.23 -26.56 36.98
N SER A 331 -10.03 -26.91 37.45
CA SER A 331 -8.77 -26.54 36.81
C SER A 331 -8.65 -27.18 35.42
N SER A 332 -8.99 -28.46 35.28
CA SER A 332 -8.96 -29.15 33.97
C SER A 332 -9.96 -28.56 32.98
N ASP A 333 -11.15 -28.18 33.43
CA ASP A 333 -12.19 -27.55 32.59
C ASP A 333 -11.78 -26.13 32.19
N ALA A 334 -11.22 -25.34 33.12
CA ALA A 334 -10.66 -24.04 32.81
C ALA A 334 -9.50 -24.15 31.80
N THR A 335 -8.62 -25.14 31.97
CA THR A 335 -7.50 -25.39 31.06
C THR A 335 -7.99 -25.76 29.67
N LYS A 336 -9.01 -26.62 29.55
CA LYS A 336 -9.62 -26.97 28.26
C LYS A 336 -10.24 -25.76 27.57
N LYS A 337 -11.01 -24.94 28.30
CA LYS A 337 -11.60 -23.70 27.75
C LYS A 337 -10.52 -22.72 27.28
N LEU A 338 -9.45 -22.55 28.05
CA LEU A 338 -8.32 -21.71 27.64
C LEU A 338 -7.62 -22.27 26.40
N GLN A 339 -7.43 -23.59 26.31
CA GLN A 339 -6.87 -24.24 25.12
C GLN A 339 -7.76 -24.05 23.88
N GLU A 340 -9.09 -24.13 24.02
CA GLU A 340 -10.03 -23.84 22.93
C GLU A 340 -9.92 -22.37 22.44
N ILE A 341 -9.82 -21.42 23.38
CA ILE A 341 -9.62 -20.00 23.05
C ILE A 341 -8.29 -19.78 22.32
N VAL A 342 -7.21 -20.41 22.80
CA VAL A 342 -5.90 -20.36 22.13
C VAL A 342 -5.99 -20.93 20.71
N ALA A 343 -6.63 -22.09 20.53
CA ALA A 343 -6.79 -22.69 19.21
C ALA A 343 -7.62 -21.80 18.25
N MET A 344 -8.65 -21.11 18.76
CA MET A 344 -9.41 -20.12 17.99
C MET A 344 -8.53 -18.91 17.61
N GLY A 345 -7.73 -18.40 18.55
CA GLY A 345 -6.78 -17.30 18.31
C GLY A 345 -5.74 -17.65 17.26
N GLU A 346 -5.12 -18.83 17.35
CA GLU A 346 -4.17 -19.32 16.34
C GLU A 346 -4.80 -19.49 14.96
N ARG A 347 -6.06 -19.90 14.89
CA ARG A 347 -6.79 -19.99 13.62
C ARG A 347 -7.03 -18.60 13.04
N LEU A 348 -7.40 -17.64 13.86
CA LEU A 348 -7.63 -16.25 13.44
C LEU A 348 -6.35 -15.59 12.93
N ILE A 349 -5.21 -15.80 13.59
CA ILE A 349 -3.90 -15.31 13.14
C ILE A 349 -3.50 -15.97 11.82
N ARG A 350 -3.65 -17.30 11.69
CA ARG A 350 -3.36 -17.99 10.43
C ARG A 350 -4.21 -17.46 9.27
N LEU A 351 -5.48 -17.18 9.53
CA LEU A 351 -6.37 -16.57 8.53
C LEU A 351 -5.94 -15.15 8.19
N SER A 352 -5.56 -14.31 9.16
CA SER A 352 -5.10 -12.95 8.88
C SER A 352 -3.79 -12.94 8.08
N GLU A 353 -2.86 -13.85 8.36
CA GLU A 353 -1.63 -14.02 7.57
C GLU A 353 -1.92 -14.45 6.13
N MET A 354 -2.86 -15.38 5.92
CA MET A 354 -3.27 -15.77 4.58
C MET A 354 -3.94 -14.62 3.82
N CYS A 355 -4.83 -13.86 4.49
CA CYS A 355 -5.45 -12.67 3.91
C CYS A 355 -4.40 -11.60 3.57
N SER A 356 -3.39 -11.39 4.42
CA SER A 356 -2.36 -10.37 4.19
C SER A 356 -1.48 -10.65 2.97
N LYS A 357 -1.36 -11.91 2.54
CA LYS A 357 -0.69 -12.23 1.26
C LYS A 357 -1.40 -11.64 0.03
N LEU A 358 -2.72 -11.42 0.12
CA LEU A 358 -3.54 -10.89 -0.96
C LEU A 358 -3.70 -9.37 -0.91
N GLU A 359 -3.18 -8.72 0.14
CA GLU A 359 -3.23 -7.26 0.30
C GLU A 359 -2.12 -6.58 -0.51
N THR A 360 -2.43 -5.38 -1.00
CA THR A 360 -1.47 -4.55 -1.73
C THR A 360 -0.37 -4.01 -0.81
N GLU A 361 0.79 -3.66 -1.37
CA GLU A 361 1.91 -3.10 -0.58
C GLU A 361 1.50 -1.80 0.14
N TYR A 362 0.69 -0.96 -0.51
CA TYR A 362 0.12 0.25 0.11
C TYR A 362 -0.72 -0.07 1.35
N GLU A 363 -1.55 -1.11 1.32
CA GLU A 363 -2.39 -1.52 2.46
C GLU A 363 -1.63 -2.23 3.58
N LYS A 364 -0.41 -2.69 3.31
CA LYS A 364 0.52 -3.21 4.33
C LYS A 364 1.24 -2.09 5.05
N VAL A 365 1.57 -1.00 4.35
CA VAL A 365 2.30 0.15 4.90
C VAL A 365 1.36 1.14 5.60
N LEU A 366 0.16 1.39 5.05
CA LEU A 366 -0.93 2.11 5.72
C LEU A 366 -2.22 1.27 5.77
N PRO A 367 -2.38 0.41 6.79
CA PRO A 367 -3.58 -0.39 6.96
C PRO A 367 -4.83 0.41 7.37
N PHE A 368 -4.63 1.60 7.96
CA PHE A 368 -5.70 2.45 8.50
C PHE A 368 -5.61 3.83 7.86
N TYR A 369 -6.75 4.30 7.33
CA TYR A 369 -6.84 5.57 6.63
C TYR A 369 -7.27 6.67 7.59
N THR A 370 -6.78 7.88 7.37
CA THR A 370 -7.27 9.08 8.04
C THR A 370 -8.74 9.25 7.67
N SER A 371 -9.62 9.35 8.67
CA SER A 371 -11.04 9.62 8.46
C SER A 371 -11.19 10.88 7.63
N SER A 372 -11.96 10.81 6.54
CA SER A 372 -12.28 11.95 5.67
C SER A 372 -13.24 12.96 6.32
N LEU A 373 -13.49 12.81 7.62
CA LEU A 373 -14.33 13.66 8.45
C LEU A 373 -13.49 14.81 9.01
N SER A 374 -14.06 16.01 9.01
CA SER A 374 -13.46 17.18 9.67
C SER A 374 -13.27 16.91 11.18
N GLU A 375 -12.29 17.55 11.83
CA GLU A 375 -12.11 17.48 13.30
C GLU A 375 -13.40 17.85 14.06
N GLU A 376 -14.23 18.72 13.49
CA GLU A 376 -15.53 19.09 14.05
C GLU A 376 -16.57 17.96 13.94
N GLU A 377 -16.50 17.13 12.89
CA GLU A 377 -17.39 15.99 12.67
C GLU A 377 -16.96 14.79 13.51
N LEU A 378 -15.65 14.56 13.63
CA LEU A 378 -15.08 13.57 14.55
C LEU A 378 -15.42 13.86 16.01
N ASN A 379 -15.39 15.14 16.41
CA ASN A 379 -15.79 15.55 17.74
C ASN A 379 -17.30 15.39 17.97
N LYS A 380 -18.14 15.56 16.94
CA LYS A 380 -19.59 15.27 17.00
C LYS A 380 -19.90 13.78 17.07
N GLU A 381 -19.18 12.94 16.33
CA GLU A 381 -19.32 11.47 16.45
C GLU A 381 -18.87 10.98 17.83
N ARG A 382 -17.77 11.51 18.36
CA ARG A 382 -17.32 11.21 19.73
C ARG A 382 -18.31 11.68 20.79
N SER A 383 -18.94 12.84 20.62
CA SER A 383 -19.99 13.30 21.54
C SER A 383 -21.25 12.46 21.45
N ASN A 384 -21.63 12.03 20.25
CA ASN A 384 -22.82 11.17 20.03
C ASN A 384 -22.58 9.74 20.54
N ALA A 385 -21.36 9.22 20.48
CA ALA A 385 -20.98 7.93 21.07
C ALA A 385 -20.99 7.94 22.61
N MET A 386 -20.97 9.12 23.24
CA MET A 386 -21.05 9.30 24.70
C MET A 386 -22.50 9.23 25.22
N GLU A 387 -23.50 9.37 24.35
CA GLU A 387 -24.91 9.17 24.70
C GLU A 387 -25.23 7.67 24.71
N PRO A 388 -25.72 7.09 25.83
CA PRO A 388 -26.06 5.67 25.86
C PRO A 388 -27.25 5.43 24.91
N PRO A 389 -27.08 4.63 23.85
CA PRO A 389 -28.12 4.52 22.85
C PRO A 389 -29.27 3.64 23.36
N THR A 390 -30.50 4.10 23.12
CA THR A 390 -31.75 3.53 23.62
C THR A 390 -32.12 2.19 22.95
N GLU A 391 -31.51 1.88 21.79
CA GLU A 391 -31.80 0.69 20.99
C GLU A 391 -30.80 -0.46 21.23
N LYS A 392 -31.29 -1.69 21.34
CA LYS A 392 -30.48 -2.91 21.56
C LYS A 392 -29.38 -3.12 20.51
N LEU A 393 -29.62 -2.68 19.27
CA LEU A 393 -28.68 -2.83 18.16
C LEU A 393 -27.47 -1.89 18.33
N ALA A 394 -27.69 -0.68 18.82
CA ALA A 394 -26.63 0.28 19.10
C ALA A 394 -25.80 -0.11 20.34
N GLN A 395 -26.40 -0.75 21.34
CA GLN A 395 -25.65 -1.35 22.45
C GLN A 395 -24.72 -2.48 21.99
N LEU A 396 -25.18 -3.32 21.05
CA LEU A 396 -24.32 -4.34 20.44
C LEU A 396 -23.22 -3.70 19.58
N MET A 397 -23.50 -2.61 18.87
CA MET A 397 -22.48 -1.88 18.10
C MET A 397 -21.38 -1.29 18.97
N LEU A 398 -21.69 -0.89 20.22
CA LEU A 398 -20.68 -0.45 21.19
C LEU A 398 -19.69 -1.57 21.56
N ASP A 399 -20.15 -2.82 21.66
CA ASP A 399 -19.26 -3.97 21.93
C ASP A 399 -18.29 -4.26 20.77
N TYR A 400 -18.62 -3.81 19.55
CA TYR A 400 -17.80 -3.97 18.34
C TYR A 400 -17.04 -2.70 17.92
N LEU A 401 -17.07 -1.62 18.71
CA LEU A 401 -16.25 -0.42 18.49
C LEU A 401 -14.76 -0.72 18.24
N PRO A 402 -14.12 -1.65 18.98
CA PRO A 402 -12.72 -2.02 18.71
C PRO A 402 -12.47 -2.61 17.31
N LEU A 403 -13.53 -3.06 16.63
CA LEU A 403 -13.50 -3.64 15.28
C LEU A 403 -13.76 -2.60 14.17
N GLU A 404 -13.96 -1.33 14.51
CA GLU A 404 -14.26 -0.27 13.54
C GLU A 404 -13.21 -0.20 12.41
N LYS A 405 -11.92 -0.24 12.78
CA LYS A 405 -10.80 -0.23 11.84
C LYS A 405 -10.80 -1.44 10.90
N PHE A 406 -11.24 -2.60 11.38
CA PHE A 406 -11.40 -3.79 10.54
C PHE A 406 -12.51 -3.57 9.50
N TRP A 407 -13.64 -3.01 9.91
CA TRP A 407 -14.76 -2.73 9.01
C TRP A 407 -14.42 -1.65 7.98
N GLN A 408 -13.68 -0.61 8.35
CA GLN A 408 -13.17 0.39 7.41
C GLN A 408 -12.31 -0.26 6.32
N ARG A 409 -11.39 -1.15 6.71
CA ARG A 409 -10.54 -1.90 5.78
C ARG A 409 -11.34 -2.84 4.89
N TYR A 410 -12.29 -3.58 5.46
CA TYR A 410 -13.18 -4.46 4.72
C TYR A 410 -14.02 -3.70 3.68
N ASN A 411 -14.60 -2.56 4.07
CA ASN A 411 -15.43 -1.74 3.18
C ASN A 411 -14.63 -1.15 2.03
N LYS A 412 -13.38 -0.72 2.26
CA LYS A 412 -12.49 -0.26 1.20
C LYS A 412 -12.24 -1.35 0.16
N VAL A 413 -11.81 -2.54 0.59
CA VAL A 413 -11.56 -3.67 -0.32
C VAL A 413 -12.84 -4.03 -1.08
N GLN A 414 -14.00 -3.93 -0.43
CA GLN A 414 -15.28 -4.16 -1.09
C GLN A 414 -15.58 -3.10 -2.17
N LEU A 415 -15.27 -1.82 -1.92
CA LEU A 415 -15.41 -0.75 -2.92
C LEU A 415 -14.44 -0.96 -4.10
N GLU A 416 -13.19 -1.29 -3.82
CA GLU A 416 -12.19 -1.60 -4.86
C GLU A 416 -12.62 -2.81 -5.70
N HIS A 417 -13.13 -3.86 -5.05
CA HIS A 417 -13.68 -5.02 -5.74
C HIS A 417 -14.83 -4.63 -6.68
N LEU A 418 -15.73 -3.74 -6.24
CA LEU A 418 -16.82 -3.24 -7.07
C LEU A 418 -16.31 -2.39 -8.25
N CYS A 419 -15.31 -1.54 -8.03
CA CYS A 419 -14.66 -0.75 -9.09
C CYS A 419 -14.00 -1.65 -10.14
N LEU A 420 -13.19 -2.62 -9.71
CA LEU A 420 -12.55 -3.60 -10.60
C LEU A 420 -13.57 -4.44 -11.37
N LYS A 421 -14.67 -4.81 -10.72
CA LYS A 421 -15.77 -5.54 -11.37
C LYS A 421 -16.42 -4.70 -12.47
N ARG A 422 -16.62 -3.40 -12.22
CA ARG A 422 -17.14 -2.45 -13.23
C ARG A 422 -16.17 -2.28 -14.40
N GLU A 423 -14.88 -2.06 -14.14
CA GLU A 423 -13.87 -1.94 -15.19
C GLU A 423 -13.80 -3.20 -16.04
N LYS A 424 -13.80 -4.39 -15.41
CA LYS A 424 -13.86 -5.66 -16.12
C LYS A 424 -15.08 -5.73 -17.05
N THR A 425 -16.26 -5.31 -16.60
CA THR A 425 -17.45 -5.31 -17.46
C THR A 425 -17.32 -4.35 -18.64
N LEU A 426 -16.71 -3.18 -18.45
CA LEU A 426 -16.48 -2.22 -19.54
C LEU A 426 -15.47 -2.76 -20.56
N LEU A 427 -14.35 -3.31 -20.10
CA LEU A 427 -13.34 -3.93 -20.96
C LEU A 427 -13.88 -5.12 -21.74
N LEU A 428 -14.77 -5.92 -21.14
CA LEU A 428 -15.44 -7.01 -21.86
C LEU A 428 -16.36 -6.47 -22.97
N GLN A 429 -17.15 -5.44 -22.69
CA GLN A 429 -18.00 -4.78 -23.70
C GLN A 429 -17.15 -4.17 -24.83
N GLU A 430 -16.02 -3.55 -24.50
CA GLU A 430 -15.11 -3.00 -25.49
C GLU A 430 -14.45 -4.10 -26.32
N ASN A 431 -14.03 -5.20 -25.70
CA ASN A 431 -13.49 -6.37 -26.41
C ASN A 431 -14.53 -6.98 -27.37
N GLU A 432 -15.78 -7.09 -26.95
CA GLU A 432 -16.89 -7.53 -27.80
C GLU A 432 -17.08 -6.60 -29.01
N ARG A 433 -17.04 -5.28 -28.79
CA ARG A 433 -17.14 -4.29 -29.88
C ARG A 433 -15.96 -4.39 -30.84
N LEU A 434 -14.73 -4.51 -30.33
CA LEU A 434 -13.53 -4.69 -31.15
C LEU A 434 -13.59 -6.00 -31.96
N ARG A 435 -14.08 -7.10 -31.37
CA ARG A 435 -14.30 -8.35 -32.10
C ARG A 435 -15.35 -8.19 -33.21
N LEU A 436 -16.41 -7.42 -32.96
CA LEU A 436 -17.41 -7.11 -34.00
C LEU A 436 -16.81 -6.26 -35.12
N TYR A 437 -16.00 -5.24 -34.80
CA TYR A 437 -15.30 -4.45 -35.81
C TYR A 437 -14.30 -5.28 -36.61
N LEU A 438 -13.55 -6.15 -35.95
CA LEU A 438 -12.62 -7.06 -36.61
C LEU A 438 -13.38 -8.05 -37.52
N LYS A 439 -14.54 -8.55 -37.07
CA LYS A 439 -15.41 -9.39 -37.89
C LYS A 439 -15.92 -8.62 -39.12
N GLN A 440 -16.42 -7.39 -38.95
CA GLN A 440 -16.86 -6.53 -40.05
C GLN A 440 -15.72 -6.26 -41.05
N TYR A 441 -14.53 -5.92 -40.57
CA TYR A 441 -13.36 -5.71 -41.41
C TYR A 441 -12.99 -6.98 -42.19
N LEU A 442 -13.02 -8.14 -41.54
CA LEU A 442 -12.77 -9.43 -42.21
C LEU A 442 -13.88 -9.78 -43.21
N ASP A 443 -15.15 -9.46 -42.94
CA ASP A 443 -16.28 -9.67 -43.86
C ASP A 443 -16.30 -8.66 -45.04
N GLU A 444 -15.67 -7.49 -44.89
CA GLU A 444 -15.43 -6.52 -45.97
C GLU A 444 -14.24 -6.93 -46.85
N VAL A 445 -13.18 -7.49 -46.26
CA VAL A 445 -11.96 -7.92 -46.96
C VAL A 445 -12.10 -9.33 -47.55
N SER A 446 -12.89 -10.20 -46.92
CA SER A 446 -13.22 -11.53 -47.43
C SER A 446 -14.63 -11.55 -48.00
N VAL A 447 -14.76 -11.95 -49.26
CA VAL A 447 -16.08 -12.15 -49.89
C VAL A 447 -16.67 -13.47 -49.37
N SER A 448 -17.29 -13.43 -48.19
CA SER A 448 -17.97 -14.57 -47.57
C SER A 448 -19.48 -14.53 -47.89
N ASP A 449 -20.14 -15.69 -48.01
CA ASP A 449 -21.57 -15.80 -48.41
C ASP A 449 -22.55 -15.04 -47.47
N GLU A 450 -22.13 -14.71 -46.25
CA GLU A 450 -22.92 -13.91 -45.30
C GLU A 450 -22.89 -12.41 -45.61
N SER A 451 -21.77 -11.85 -46.10
CA SER A 451 -21.66 -10.42 -46.43
C SER A 451 -22.48 -10.04 -47.68
N PHE A 452 -22.67 -10.99 -48.62
CA PHE A 452 -23.58 -10.85 -49.76
C PHE A 452 -25.06 -10.69 -49.37
N ARG A 453 -25.48 -11.23 -48.22
CA ARG A 453 -26.88 -11.16 -47.77
C ARG A 453 -27.20 -9.88 -46.98
N GLN A 454 -26.23 -9.28 -46.31
CA GLN A 454 -26.46 -8.13 -45.42
C GLN A 454 -26.15 -6.77 -46.05
N GLN A 455 -25.23 -6.67 -47.00
CA GLN A 455 -24.93 -5.40 -47.67
C GLN A 455 -25.43 -5.39 -49.13
N LYS A 456 -26.53 -4.67 -49.39
CA LYS A 456 -27.02 -4.30 -50.75
C LYS A 456 -26.05 -3.39 -51.54
N LEU A 457 -24.86 -3.10 -51.02
CA LEU A 457 -23.92 -2.11 -51.59
C LEU A 457 -22.95 -2.69 -52.63
N LEU A 458 -22.90 -4.01 -52.81
CA LEU A 458 -22.00 -4.65 -53.78
C LEU A 458 -22.64 -4.98 -55.13
N VAL A 459 -23.92 -4.64 -55.32
CA VAL A 459 -24.62 -4.84 -56.59
C VAL A 459 -24.84 -3.47 -57.25
N VAL A 460 -24.04 -3.16 -58.27
CA VAL A 460 -24.34 -2.08 -59.21
C VAL A 460 -25.54 -2.51 -60.05
N LEU A 461 -26.74 -2.23 -59.56
CA LEU A 461 -27.94 -2.15 -60.39
C LEU A 461 -28.29 -0.67 -60.57
N SER A 462 -28.35 -0.28 -61.84
CA SER A 462 -28.64 1.05 -62.41
C SER A 462 -29.78 1.83 -61.72
N PRO A 463 -29.78 3.18 -61.84
CA PRO A 463 -30.60 4.03 -60.99
C PRO A 463 -32.06 4.05 -61.45
N SER A 464 -33.00 3.90 -60.51
CA SER A 464 -34.38 4.35 -60.68
C SER A 464 -34.71 5.44 -59.67
N LEU A 465 -35.24 6.53 -60.22
CA LEU A 465 -35.71 7.75 -59.59
C LEU A 465 -36.78 7.50 -58.50
N GLN A 466 -36.69 8.30 -57.41
CA GLN A 466 -37.76 8.70 -56.48
C GLN A 466 -38.34 7.56 -55.59
N ASP A 467 -38.66 7.72 -54.30
CA ASP A 467 -39.18 8.87 -53.59
C ASP A 467 -38.88 8.81 -52.08
N THR A 468 -38.79 10.02 -51.53
CA THR A 468 -39.03 10.52 -50.17
C THR A 468 -38.99 9.63 -48.92
N ALA A 469 -38.25 10.16 -47.94
CA ALA A 469 -38.30 9.86 -46.53
C ALA A 469 -39.63 10.21 -45.84
N ALA A 470 -40.17 9.25 -45.10
CA ALA A 470 -40.99 9.35 -43.89
C ALA A 470 -41.09 7.91 -43.37
N THR A 471 -40.68 7.49 -42.17
CA THR A 471 -41.01 7.93 -40.81
C THR A 471 -40.08 7.02 -39.96
N GLU A 472 -39.41 7.47 -38.90
CA GLU A 472 -39.91 7.32 -37.54
C GLU A 472 -39.05 8.18 -36.61
N ARG A 473 -39.69 9.20 -36.03
CA ARG A 473 -39.20 9.93 -34.87
C ARG A 473 -39.50 9.10 -33.62
N ARG A 474 -38.48 8.77 -32.83
CA ARG A 474 -38.62 8.59 -31.37
C ARG A 474 -37.43 9.23 -30.64
N ASP A 475 -37.73 10.40 -30.11
CA ASP A 475 -37.32 10.96 -28.82
C ASP A 475 -35.87 10.82 -28.36
N LYS A 476 -35.08 11.86 -28.67
CA LYS A 476 -33.99 12.30 -27.79
C LYS A 476 -34.32 13.68 -27.24
N LYS A 477 -34.64 13.74 -25.94
CA LYS A 477 -34.70 14.98 -25.15
C LYS A 477 -33.34 15.69 -25.27
N ARG A 478 -33.35 16.91 -25.82
CA ARG A 478 -32.23 17.85 -25.73
C ARG A 478 -32.37 18.59 -24.40
N TYR A 479 -31.37 18.47 -23.53
CA TYR A 479 -31.18 19.44 -22.46
C TYR A 479 -30.54 20.69 -23.08
N VAL A 480 -31.18 21.84 -22.90
CA VAL A 480 -30.61 23.16 -23.22
C VAL A 480 -29.79 23.58 -22.01
N VAL A 481 -28.47 23.67 -22.18
CA VAL A 481 -27.61 24.41 -21.24
C VAL A 481 -27.76 25.89 -21.62
N GLN A 482 -28.49 26.66 -20.81
CA GLN A 482 -28.39 28.11 -20.84
C GLN A 482 -27.17 28.49 -19.99
N GLU A 483 -26.15 29.03 -20.65
CA GLU A 483 -25.04 29.72 -19.99
C GLU A 483 -25.61 30.91 -19.21
N ALA A 484 -25.44 30.89 -17.89
CA ALA A 484 -25.74 32.04 -17.06
C ALA A 484 -24.67 33.10 -17.30
N ALA A 485 -25.06 34.19 -17.95
CA ALA A 485 -24.27 35.40 -18.06
C ALA A 485 -24.06 36.00 -16.65
N ASN A 486 -22.80 36.06 -16.21
CA ASN A 486 -22.38 36.84 -15.07
C ASN A 486 -22.63 38.34 -15.35
N VAL A 487 -23.70 38.90 -14.80
CA VAL A 487 -23.85 40.35 -14.68
C VAL A 487 -23.28 40.77 -13.33
N VAL A 488 -22.09 41.36 -13.40
CA VAL A 488 -21.48 42.12 -12.32
C VAL A 488 -22.35 43.33 -12.03
N HIS A 489 -22.94 43.39 -10.84
CA HIS A 489 -23.39 44.65 -10.24
C HIS A 489 -22.61 44.90 -8.96
N LYS A 490 -21.56 45.73 -9.12
CA LYS A 490 -21.03 46.60 -8.07
C LYS A 490 -22.15 47.55 -7.65
N GLN A 491 -22.57 47.52 -6.39
CA GLN A 491 -22.99 48.73 -5.68
C GLN A 491 -22.54 48.64 -4.20
N PHE A 492 -22.07 49.80 -3.75
CA PHE A 492 -21.45 50.24 -2.50
C PHE A 492 -21.82 49.55 -1.20
#